data_AF-A0A6G0UL92-F1
#
_entry.id   AF-A0A6G0UL92-F1
#
_cell.length_a   1.000
_cell.length_b   1.000
_cell.length_c   1.000
_cell.angle_alpha   90.00
_cell.angle_beta   90.00
_cell.angle_gamma   90.00
#
_symmetry.space_group_name_H-M   'P 1'
#
loop_
_entity.id
_entity.type
_entity.pdbx_description
1 polymer ?
#
loop_
_entity_poly.entity_id
_entity_poly.type
_entity_poly.pdbx_seq_one_letter_code
_entity_poly.pdbx_strand_id
1 'polypeptide(L)'
;MVCMMYAENQSETFRTDPVLVQLSQPIVINFSGCLHGKEAERKQNFTQCCQDRKLPVTVPSNGVNLDLILKKVDNDGNDVVFESDLVFNGVCVLWKGKINKQTLTGTGYLEFDSSRAEKEGKTAAEKLKPYRQRIDAIKNMISR
;
A
#
# COMPACT_ATOMS: atom_id res chain seq x y z
N MET A 1 6.97 -8.65 17.33
CA MET A 1 7.80 -8.36 16.14
C MET A 1 7.22 -9.17 14.99
N VAL A 2 6.27 -8.61 14.24
CA VAL A 2 5.73 -9.27 13.05
C VAL A 2 6.78 -9.09 11.97
N CYS A 3 7.47 -10.18 11.59
CA CYS A 3 8.30 -10.17 10.39
C CYS A 3 7.37 -9.86 9.22
N MET A 4 7.45 -8.66 8.64
CA MET A 4 6.89 -8.43 7.32
C MET A 4 7.62 -9.39 6.37
N MET A 5 6.93 -10.44 5.96
CA MET A 5 7.46 -11.40 4.99
C MET A 5 7.25 -10.78 3.61
N TYR A 6 8.36 -10.35 3.00
CA TYR A 6 8.36 -9.92 1.62
C TYR A 6 8.32 -11.14 0.69
N ALA A 7 7.67 -11.01 -0.46
CA ALA A 7 7.68 -12.05 -1.47
C ALA A 7 9.12 -12.27 -1.98
N GLU A 8 9.50 -13.52 -2.25
CA GLU A 8 10.87 -13.84 -2.71
C GLU A 8 11.20 -13.15 -4.05
N ASN A 9 10.21 -13.05 -4.95
CA ASN A 9 10.33 -12.34 -6.23
C ASN A 9 9.25 -11.28 -6.39
N GLN A 10 9.38 -10.17 -5.66
CA GLN A 10 8.38 -9.09 -5.61
C GLN A 10 7.96 -8.56 -6.99
N SER A 11 8.91 -8.44 -7.93
CA SER A 11 8.65 -7.96 -9.30
C SER A 11 7.74 -8.90 -10.09
N GLU A 12 7.92 -10.21 -9.93
CA GLU A 12 7.09 -11.22 -10.59
C GLU A 12 5.72 -11.31 -9.93
N THR A 13 5.66 -11.27 -8.60
CA THR A 13 4.39 -11.23 -7.85
C THR A 13 3.56 -10.01 -8.25
N PHE A 14 4.16 -8.84 -8.42
CA PHE A 14 3.47 -7.64 -8.89
C PHE A 14 2.81 -7.81 -10.26
N ARG A 15 3.41 -8.61 -11.15
CA ARG A 15 2.93 -8.84 -12.52
C ARG A 15 1.94 -10.00 -12.64
N THR A 16 1.94 -10.92 -11.67
CA THR A 16 1.14 -12.15 -11.72
C THR A 16 -0.05 -12.14 -10.78
N ASP A 17 0.02 -11.40 -9.67
CA ASP A 17 -1.08 -11.28 -8.71
C ASP A 17 -2.25 -10.49 -9.33
N PRO A 18 -3.45 -11.07 -9.44
CA PRO A 18 -4.59 -10.43 -10.10
C PRO A 18 -5.00 -9.10 -9.45
N VAL A 19 -4.89 -8.99 -8.13
CA VAL A 19 -5.27 -7.78 -7.39
C VAL A 19 -4.24 -6.69 -7.63
N LEU A 20 -2.95 -7.00 -7.56
CA LEU A 20 -1.88 -6.03 -7.86
C LEU A 20 -1.94 -5.54 -9.31
N VAL A 21 -2.13 -6.45 -10.26
CA VAL A 21 -2.27 -6.11 -11.68
C VAL A 21 -3.46 -5.19 -11.90
N GLN A 22 -4.60 -5.48 -11.27
CA GLN A 22 -5.78 -4.63 -11.41
C GLN A 22 -5.58 -3.26 -10.76
N LEU A 23 -4.99 -3.21 -9.56
CA LEU A 23 -4.71 -1.95 -8.86
C LEU A 23 -3.57 -1.15 -9.52
N SER A 24 -2.76 -1.75 -10.40
CA SER A 24 -1.73 -1.04 -11.17
C SER A 24 -2.32 -0.12 -12.24
N GLN A 25 -3.56 -0.37 -12.64
CA GLN A 25 -4.28 0.46 -13.60
C GLN A 25 -5.02 1.60 -12.88
N PRO A 26 -5.24 2.75 -13.53
CA PRO A 26 -6.05 3.82 -12.98
C PRO A 26 -7.44 3.32 -12.57
N ILE A 27 -7.72 3.34 -11.27
CA ILE A 27 -8.97 2.85 -10.69
C ILE A 27 -9.67 3.91 -9.86
N VAL A 28 -11.00 3.90 -9.88
CA VAL A 28 -11.81 4.84 -9.11
C VAL A 28 -11.64 4.57 -7.62
N ILE A 29 -11.44 5.64 -6.87
CA ILE A 29 -11.31 5.60 -5.42
C ILE A 29 -12.19 6.64 -4.74
N ASN A 30 -12.66 6.32 -3.54
CA ASN A 30 -13.47 7.19 -2.72
C ASN A 30 -12.83 7.40 -1.35
N PHE A 31 -12.94 8.60 -0.81
CA PHE A 31 -12.60 8.84 0.58
C PHE A 31 -13.66 8.20 1.50
N SER A 32 -13.21 7.34 2.40
CA SER A 32 -14.07 6.56 3.30
C SER A 32 -14.17 7.14 4.71
N GLY A 33 -13.51 8.27 4.99
CA GLY A 33 -13.61 8.94 6.29
C GLY A 33 -14.99 9.55 6.52
N CYS A 34 -15.53 9.36 7.73
CA CYS A 34 -16.76 9.98 8.21
C CYS A 34 -17.99 9.73 7.29
N LEU A 35 -18.24 8.47 6.91
CA LEU A 35 -19.32 8.11 5.97
C LEU A 35 -20.72 8.60 6.36
N HIS A 36 -21.00 8.74 7.66
CA HIS A 36 -22.30 9.21 8.18
C HIS A 36 -22.36 10.71 8.45
N GLY A 37 -21.25 11.43 8.29
CA GLY A 37 -21.19 12.88 8.48
C GLY A 37 -21.88 13.62 7.33
N LYS A 38 -22.27 14.87 7.60
CA LYS A 38 -22.78 15.77 6.54
C LYS A 38 -21.68 16.04 5.51
N GLU A 39 -22.06 16.41 4.29
CA GLU A 39 -21.10 16.66 3.20
C GLU A 39 -20.01 17.69 3.60
N ALA A 40 -20.39 18.77 4.28
CA ALA A 40 -19.44 19.76 4.78
C ALA A 40 -18.44 19.19 5.81
N GLU A 41 -18.91 18.36 6.74
CA GLU A 41 -18.07 17.68 7.73
C GLU A 41 -17.13 16.68 7.06
N ARG A 42 -17.60 15.96 6.05
CA ARG A 42 -16.78 15.01 5.28
C ARG A 42 -15.67 15.71 4.51
N LYS A 43 -15.95 16.87 3.90
CA LYS A 43 -14.94 17.71 3.23
C LYS A 43 -13.90 18.27 4.19
N GLN A 44 -14.34 18.74 5.35
CA GLN A 44 -13.45 19.19 6.41
C GLN A 44 -12.57 18.04 6.93
N ASN A 45 -13.17 16.87 7.16
CA ASN A 45 -12.45 15.68 7.60
C ASN A 45 -11.43 15.21 6.55
N PHE A 46 -11.78 15.22 5.27
CA PHE A 46 -10.83 14.93 4.19
C PHE A 46 -9.62 15.87 4.23
N THR A 47 -9.88 17.18 4.36
CA THR A 47 -8.82 18.18 4.45
C THR A 47 -7.93 17.95 5.68
N GLN A 48 -8.52 17.60 6.83
CA GLN A 48 -7.78 17.26 8.04
C GLN A 48 -6.95 15.99 7.87
N CYS A 49 -7.53 14.92 7.30
CA CYS A 49 -6.82 13.67 6.98
C CYS A 49 -5.61 13.91 6.07
N CYS A 50 -5.72 14.81 5.08
CA CYS A 50 -4.61 15.20 4.23
C CYS A 50 -3.51 15.93 5.02
N GLN A 51 -3.87 16.81 5.96
CA GLN A 51 -2.91 17.50 6.84
C GLN A 51 -2.23 16.54 7.81
N ASP A 52 -2.99 15.61 8.38
CA ASP A 52 -2.52 14.58 9.30
C ASP A 52 -1.76 13.45 8.59
N ARG A 53 -1.73 13.49 7.24
CA ARG A 53 -1.12 12.48 6.36
C ARG A 53 -1.69 11.08 6.57
N LYS A 54 -2.92 10.96 7.06
CA LYS A 54 -3.63 9.69 7.27
C LYS A 54 -4.91 9.73 6.48
N LEU A 55 -4.91 9.04 5.34
CA LEU A 55 -5.99 9.12 4.37
C LEU A 55 -6.63 7.74 4.15
N PRO A 56 -7.80 7.48 4.76
CA PRO A 56 -8.58 6.30 4.47
C PRO A 56 -9.25 6.41 3.09
N VAL A 57 -8.98 5.41 2.25
CA VAL A 57 -9.46 5.33 0.86
C VAL A 57 -10.08 3.96 0.62
N THR A 58 -11.19 3.92 -0.12
CA THR A 58 -11.83 2.69 -0.59
C THR A 58 -11.79 2.62 -2.10
N VAL A 59 -11.46 1.44 -2.62
CA VAL A 59 -11.58 1.06 -4.03
C VAL A 59 -12.90 0.30 -4.21
N PRO A 60 -13.97 0.94 -4.71
CA PRO A 60 -15.32 0.36 -4.67
C PRO A 60 -15.46 -0.91 -5.53
N SER A 61 -14.74 -0.99 -6.64
CA SER A 61 -14.84 -2.10 -7.60
C SER A 61 -14.44 -3.45 -7.00
N ASN A 62 -13.51 -3.43 -6.04
CA ASN A 62 -12.91 -4.62 -5.46
C ASN A 62 -13.13 -4.72 -3.94
N GLY A 63 -13.79 -3.72 -3.34
CA GLY A 63 -13.99 -3.64 -1.89
C GLY A 63 -12.70 -3.48 -1.08
N VAL A 64 -11.60 -3.03 -1.70
CA VAL A 64 -10.32 -2.85 -1.00
C VAL A 64 -10.36 -1.55 -0.21
N ASN A 65 -10.06 -1.62 1.09
CA ASN A 65 -9.94 -0.45 1.96
C ASN A 65 -8.47 -0.27 2.34
N LEU A 66 -7.95 0.94 2.14
CA LEU A 66 -6.56 1.29 2.37
C LEU A 66 -6.49 2.48 3.31
N ASP A 67 -5.86 2.30 4.47
CA ASP A 67 -5.51 3.39 5.37
C ASP A 67 -4.11 3.91 5.00
N LEU A 68 -4.07 4.92 4.13
CA LEU A 68 -2.83 5.41 3.53
C LEU A 68 -2.10 6.35 4.48
N ILE A 69 -0.79 6.13 4.64
CA ILE A 69 0.10 7.10 5.27
C ILE A 69 0.79 7.91 4.17
N LEU A 70 0.44 9.19 4.05
CA LEU A 70 0.83 10.03 2.93
C LEU A 70 2.27 10.51 3.07
N LYS A 71 3.11 10.10 2.12
CA LYS A 71 4.49 10.56 1.98
C LYS A 71 4.53 11.95 1.35
N LYS A 72 3.73 12.14 0.30
CA LYS A 72 3.60 13.39 -0.43
C LYS A 72 2.12 13.74 -0.57
N VAL A 73 1.82 15.02 -0.42
CA VAL A 73 0.50 15.60 -0.63
C VAL A 73 0.71 16.93 -1.32
N ASP A 74 0.05 17.13 -2.44
CA ASP A 74 0.09 18.36 -3.21
C ASP A 74 -1.33 18.80 -3.57
N ASN A 75 -1.53 20.11 -3.60
CA ASN A 75 -2.83 20.70 -3.87
C ASN A 75 -2.86 21.21 -5.32
N ASP A 76 -3.58 20.50 -6.17
CA ASP A 76 -3.78 20.87 -7.57
C ASP A 76 -5.19 21.49 -7.74
N GLY A 77 -5.32 22.74 -7.28
CA GLY A 77 -6.59 23.46 -7.28
C GLY A 77 -7.67 22.75 -6.46
N ASN A 78 -8.64 22.15 -7.17
CA ASN A 78 -9.77 21.43 -6.56
C ASN A 78 -9.45 19.95 -6.27
N ASP A 79 -8.34 19.43 -6.79
CA ASP A 79 -7.88 18.07 -6.54
C ASP A 79 -6.71 18.08 -5.54
N VAL A 80 -6.57 16.98 -4.79
CA VAL A 80 -5.40 16.68 -3.96
C VAL A 80 -4.70 15.50 -4.57
N VAL A 81 -3.46 15.70 -5.00
CA VAL A 81 -2.58 14.63 -5.50
C VAL A 81 -1.77 14.12 -4.33
N PHE A 82 -1.68 12.80 -4.16
CA PHE A 82 -0.99 12.20 -3.04
C PHE A 82 -0.24 10.94 -3.43
N GLU A 83 0.78 10.64 -2.63
CA GLU A 83 1.61 9.45 -2.77
C GLU A 83 1.79 8.78 -1.41
N SER A 84 1.68 7.45 -1.35
CA SER A 84 1.81 6.65 -0.13
C SER A 84 2.59 5.37 -0.39
N ASP A 85 3.52 5.10 0.51
CA ASP A 85 4.40 3.94 0.51
C ASP A 85 3.67 2.75 1.17
N LEU A 86 3.47 1.63 0.47
CA LEU A 86 2.73 0.45 0.98
C LEU A 86 3.50 -0.85 0.76
N VAL A 87 3.20 -1.85 1.59
CA VAL A 87 3.57 -3.25 1.33
C VAL A 87 2.28 -4.02 1.16
N PHE A 88 1.99 -4.47 -0.06
CA PHE A 88 0.75 -5.17 -0.40
C PHE A 88 1.09 -6.59 -0.86
N ASN A 89 0.51 -7.61 -0.24
CA ASN A 89 0.86 -9.02 -0.48
C ASN A 89 2.37 -9.31 -0.45
N GLY A 90 3.13 -8.62 0.41
CA GLY A 90 4.58 -8.78 0.51
C GLY A 90 5.39 -8.09 -0.61
N VAL A 91 4.74 -7.26 -1.44
CA VAL A 91 5.38 -6.47 -2.50
C VAL A 91 5.44 -5.01 -2.08
N CYS A 92 6.63 -4.40 -2.16
CA CYS A 92 6.82 -2.97 -2.01
C CYS A 92 6.20 -2.21 -3.19
N VAL A 93 5.21 -1.37 -2.91
CA VAL A 93 4.49 -0.60 -3.92
C VAL A 93 4.29 0.84 -3.46
N LEU A 94 4.15 1.72 -4.44
CA LEU A 94 3.82 3.13 -4.25
C LEU A 94 2.40 3.36 -4.74
N TRP A 95 1.52 3.75 -3.83
CA TRP A 95 0.17 4.17 -4.16
C TRP A 95 0.19 5.63 -4.56
N LYS A 96 -0.21 5.93 -5.79
CA LYS A 96 -0.40 7.29 -6.27
C LYS A 96 -1.87 7.52 -6.57
N GLY A 97 -2.36 8.71 -6.27
CA GLY A 97 -3.72 9.04 -6.62
C GLY A 97 -4.01 10.52 -6.54
N LYS A 98 -5.18 10.87 -7.04
CA LYS A 98 -5.78 12.19 -6.88
C LYS A 98 -7.21 12.05 -6.44
N ILE A 99 -7.66 12.88 -5.50
CA ILE A 99 -9.04 12.95 -5.04
C ILE A 99 -9.52 14.39 -5.13
N ASN A 100 -10.73 14.58 -5.65
CA ASN A 100 -11.37 15.87 -5.70
C ASN A 100 -11.92 16.27 -4.31
N LYS A 101 -11.63 17.49 -3.88
CA LYS A 101 -12.02 18.02 -2.55
C LYS A 101 -13.53 18.16 -2.38
N GLN A 102 -14.29 18.28 -3.46
CA GLN A 102 -15.73 18.49 -3.42
C GLN A 102 -16.49 17.16 -3.49
N THR A 103 -16.16 16.31 -4.46
CA THR A 103 -16.87 15.04 -4.65
C THR A 103 -16.38 13.94 -3.72
N LEU A 104 -15.18 14.09 -3.14
CA LEU A 104 -14.51 13.08 -2.32
C LEU A 104 -14.26 11.76 -3.08
N THR A 105 -14.27 11.84 -4.41
CA THR A 105 -13.98 10.76 -5.36
C THR A 105 -12.78 11.15 -6.20
N GLY A 106 -12.06 10.13 -6.67
CA GLY A 106 -10.82 10.31 -7.39
C GLY A 106 -10.39 9.08 -8.16
N THR A 107 -9.12 9.08 -8.54
CA THR A 107 -8.48 7.96 -9.23
C THR A 107 -7.14 7.67 -8.56
N GLY A 108 -6.82 6.40 -8.36
CA GLY A 108 -5.53 5.96 -7.86
C GLY A 108 -5.02 4.74 -8.60
N TYR A 109 -3.75 4.44 -8.43
CA TYR A 109 -3.11 3.26 -9.00
C TYR A 109 -1.82 2.93 -8.22
N LEU A 110 -1.39 1.68 -8.33
CA LEU A 110 -0.16 1.17 -7.75
C LEU A 110 0.99 1.20 -8.77
N GLU A 111 2.16 1.63 -8.30
CA GLU A 111 3.43 1.45 -9.00
C GLU A 111 4.35 0.54 -8.19
N PHE A 112 5.15 -0.27 -8.87
CA PHE A 112 6.15 -1.10 -8.21
C PHE A 112 7.34 -0.26 -7.75
N ASP A 113 7.72 -0.37 -6.47
CA ASP A 113 8.90 0.31 -5.92
C ASP A 113 10.10 -0.65 -5.90
N SER A 114 10.85 -0.67 -7.00
CA SER A 114 12.03 -1.53 -7.16
C SER A 114 13.14 -1.19 -6.15
N SER A 115 13.30 0.09 -5.78
CA SER A 115 14.35 0.54 -4.87
C SER A 115 14.08 0.03 -3.45
N ARG A 116 12.85 0.17 -2.96
CA ARG A 116 12.48 -0.39 -1.66
C ARG A 116 12.40 -1.90 -1.69
N ALA A 117 11.92 -2.51 -2.77
CA ALA A 117 11.90 -3.96 -2.91
C ALA A 117 13.29 -4.57 -2.76
N GLU A 118 14.31 -3.99 -3.39
CA GLU A 118 15.69 -4.47 -3.29
C GLU A 118 16.25 -4.29 -1.87
N LYS A 119 16.06 -3.12 -1.27
CA LYS A 119 16.56 -2.81 0.07
C LYS A 119 15.93 -3.70 1.13
N GLU A 120 14.60 -3.78 1.14
CA GLU A 120 13.86 -4.60 2.10
C GLU A 120 14.09 -6.10 1.85
N GLY A 121 14.23 -6.52 0.59
CA GLY A 121 14.58 -7.90 0.23
C GLY A 121 15.93 -8.33 0.81
N LYS A 122 16.96 -7.48 0.72
CA LYS A 122 18.27 -7.73 1.34
C LYS A 122 18.17 -7.84 2.86
N THR A 123 17.50 -6.90 3.51
CA THR A 123 17.31 -6.90 4.98
C THR A 123 16.49 -8.11 5.45
N ALA A 124 15.45 -8.50 4.72
CA ALA A 124 14.64 -9.66 5.03
C ALA A 124 15.44 -10.96 4.89
N ALA A 125 16.21 -11.09 3.82
CA ALA A 125 17.09 -12.25 3.60
C ALA A 125 18.12 -12.40 4.72
N GLU A 126 18.74 -11.30 5.16
CA GLU A 126 19.68 -11.31 6.29
C GLU A 126 19.03 -11.77 7.59
N LYS A 127 17.82 -11.27 7.89
CA LYS A 127 17.07 -11.69 9.08
C LYS A 127 16.64 -13.16 9.02
N LEU A 128 16.46 -13.72 7.83
CA LEU A 128 16.00 -15.10 7.64
C LEU A 128 17.14 -16.14 7.68
N LYS A 129 18.38 -15.74 7.36
CA LYS A 129 19.59 -16.62 7.42
C LYS A 129 19.70 -17.48 8.69
N PRO A 130 19.63 -16.93 9.91
CA PRO A 130 19.78 -17.74 11.13
C PRO A 130 18.64 -18.75 11.33
N TYR A 131 17.43 -18.44 10.87
CA TYR A 131 16.31 -19.36 10.96
C TYR A 131 16.43 -20.51 9.95
N ARG A 132 16.85 -20.23 8.71
CA ARG A 132 17.13 -21.27 7.71
C ARG A 132 18.20 -22.24 8.21
N GLN A 133 19.31 -21.73 8.75
CA GLN A 133 20.38 -22.56 9.33
C GLN A 133 19.89 -23.48 10.44
N ARG A 134 19.00 -23.01 11.31
CA ARG A 134 18.38 -23.83 12.37
C ARG A 134 17.49 -24.92 11.80
N ILE A 135 16.66 -24.59 10.81
CA ILE A 135 15.78 -25.57 10.15
C ILE A 135 16.60 -26.66 9.46
N ASP A 136 17.66 -26.28 8.74
CA ASP A 136 18.52 -27.24 8.05
C ASP A 136 19.29 -28.14 9.02
N ALA A 137 19.76 -27.59 10.14
CA ALA A 137 20.37 -28.38 11.21
C ALA A 137 19.40 -29.42 11.79
N ILE A 138 18.14 -29.03 12.03
CA ILE A 138 17.10 -29.96 12.52
C ILE A 138 16.79 -31.04 11.47
N LYS A 139 16.61 -30.67 10.20
CA LYS A 139 16.36 -31.63 9.11
C LYS A 139 17.47 -32.66 9.00
N ASN A 140 18.73 -32.22 9.10
CA ASN A 140 19.90 -33.10 9.06
C ASN A 140 20.00 -34.02 10.29
N MET A 141 19.44 -33.62 11.43
CA MET A 141 19.35 -34.48 12.62
C MET A 141 18.23 -35.52 12.53
N ILE A 142 17.11 -35.20 11.88
CA ILE A 142 15.96 -36.10 11.73
C ILE A 142 16.18 -37.13 10.61
N SER A 143 17.01 -36.79 9.60
CA SER A 143 17.31 -37.68 8.48
C SER A 143 18.46 -38.67 8.74
N ARG A 144 18.89 -38.82 10.00
CA ARG A 144 19.86 -39.80 10.50
C ARG A 144 19.17 -40.78 11.43
#